data_AF-A0A0G0E6M5-F1
#
_entry.id   AF-A0A0G0E6M5-F1
#
_cell.length_a   1.000
_cell.length_b   1.000
_cell.length_c   1.000
_cell.angle_alpha   90.00
_cell.angle_beta   90.00
_cell.angle_gamma   90.00
#
_symmetry.space_group_name_H-M   'P 1'
#
loop_
_entity.id
_entity.type
_entity.pdbx_description
1 polymer ?
#
loop_
_entity_poly.entity_id
_entity_poly.type
_entity_poly.pdbx_seq_one_letter_code
_entity_poly.pdbx_strand_id
1 'polypeptide(L)'
;SHVDLGVNFLSKYNFPEAIINSIAEHHEDKPFSSIESVIVHVADAISGARPGARYEDVEEYGKRMKEMEEIAKKYDGVSDAYAFEAGRELRVVIDPGKLTDSETTVIADKIREEVTSKLAIPGEVKVTAIREFRAVSS
;
A
#
# COMPACT_ATOMS: atom_id res chain seq x y z
N SER A 1 7.96 -12.12 -6.70
CA SER A 1 8.53 -11.64 -5.44
C SER A 1 9.93 -11.06 -5.68
N HIS A 2 10.51 -10.28 -4.75
CA HIS A 2 11.92 -9.88 -4.84
C HIS A 2 12.86 -11.10 -4.83
N VAL A 3 12.44 -12.18 -4.18
CA VAL A 3 13.10 -13.50 -4.20
C VAL A 3 13.22 -14.01 -5.64
N ASP A 4 12.11 -14.15 -6.37
CA ASP A 4 12.10 -14.68 -7.74
C ASP A 4 12.96 -13.84 -8.69
N LEU A 5 12.92 -12.51 -8.53
CA LEU A 5 13.74 -11.60 -9.34
C LEU A 5 15.24 -11.84 -9.08
N GLY A 6 15.65 -12.01 -7.82
CA GLY A 6 17.03 -12.32 -7.46
C GLY A 6 17.49 -13.69 -7.97
N VAL A 7 16.67 -14.72 -7.82
CA VAL A 7 16.94 -16.07 -8.35
C VAL A 7 17.11 -16.04 -9.86
N ASN A 8 16.16 -15.44 -10.59
CA ASN A 8 16.22 -15.35 -12.04
C ASN A 8 17.44 -14.55 -12.52
N PHE A 9 17.79 -13.47 -11.83
CA PHE A 9 18.95 -12.66 -12.16
C PHE A 9 20.25 -13.45 -12.02
N LEU A 10 20.49 -14.11 -10.88
CA LEU A 10 21.70 -14.90 -10.68
C LEU A 10 21.77 -16.13 -11.61
N SER A 11 20.62 -16.76 -11.87
CA SER A 11 20.52 -17.90 -12.77
C SER A 11 20.90 -17.52 -14.20
N LYS A 12 20.52 -16.33 -14.67
CA LYS A 12 20.88 -15.81 -16.00
C LYS A 12 22.40 -15.68 -16.21
N TYR A 13 23.16 -15.47 -15.12
CA TYR A 13 24.62 -15.36 -15.17
C TYR A 13 25.34 -16.62 -14.69
N ASN A 14 24.64 -17.75 -14.57
CA ASN A 14 25.20 -19.05 -14.20
C ASN A 14 25.98 -19.03 -12.87
N PHE A 15 25.47 -18.31 -11.87
CA PHE A 15 26.02 -18.40 -10.52
C PHE A 15 25.85 -19.82 -9.94
N PRO A 16 26.74 -20.27 -9.03
CA PRO A 16 26.60 -21.54 -8.35
C PRO A 16 25.25 -21.70 -7.63
N GLU A 17 24.71 -22.92 -7.64
CA GLU A 17 23.40 -23.24 -7.06
C GLU A 17 23.32 -22.89 -5.57
N ALA A 18 24.37 -23.11 -4.78
CA ALA A 18 24.41 -22.75 -3.37
C ALA A 18 24.16 -21.23 -3.12
N ILE A 19 24.65 -20.36 -4.02
CA ILE A 19 24.43 -18.91 -3.93
C ILE A 19 22.99 -18.57 -4.33
N ILE A 20 22.48 -19.20 -5.38
CA ILE A 20 21.09 -19.00 -5.83
C ILE A 20 20.11 -19.45 -4.73
N ASN A 21 20.37 -20.61 -4.12
CA ASN A 21 19.57 -21.16 -3.02
C ASN A 21 19.59 -20.26 -1.79
N SER A 22 20.72 -19.62 -1.47
CA SER A 22 20.79 -18.64 -0.39
C SER A 22 19.79 -17.48 -0.60
N ILE A 23 19.55 -17.05 -1.85
CA ILE A 23 18.49 -16.09 -2.18
C ILE A 23 17.11 -16.75 -2.16
N ALA A 24 16.95 -17.96 -2.69
CA ALA A 24 15.65 -18.61 -2.72
C ALA A 24 15.09 -18.91 -1.31
N GLU A 25 15.97 -19.12 -0.33
CA GLU A 25 15.62 -19.66 0.99
C GLU A 25 15.67 -18.61 2.11
N HIS A 26 16.14 -17.37 1.87
CA HIS A 26 16.37 -16.40 2.97
C HIS A 26 15.11 -16.00 3.76
N HIS A 27 13.90 -16.13 3.20
CA HIS A 27 12.63 -15.92 3.90
C HIS A 27 12.09 -17.17 4.61
N GLU A 28 12.84 -18.28 4.58
CA GLU A 28 12.41 -19.59 5.12
C GLU A 28 11.15 -20.17 4.44
N ASP A 29 10.82 -19.69 3.22
CA ASP A 29 9.75 -20.25 2.39
C ASP A 29 10.00 -21.71 1.97
N LYS A 30 11.27 -22.16 2.07
CA LYS A 30 11.75 -23.51 1.79
C LYS A 30 12.84 -23.88 2.80
N PRO A 31 13.08 -25.19 3.05
CA PRO A 31 14.17 -25.63 3.92
C PRO A 31 15.54 -25.15 3.43
N PHE A 32 16.41 -24.77 4.35
CA PHE A 32 17.79 -24.39 4.03
C PHE A 32 18.57 -25.58 3.46
N SER A 33 19.11 -25.42 2.26
CA SER A 33 19.91 -26.45 1.59
C SER A 33 21.41 -26.37 1.93
N SER A 34 21.85 -25.29 2.59
CA SER A 34 23.26 -25.04 2.90
C SER A 34 23.46 -24.21 4.18
N ILE A 35 24.70 -24.17 4.70
CA ILE A 35 25.04 -23.30 5.84
C ILE A 35 25.05 -21.82 5.44
N GLU A 36 25.40 -21.53 4.20
CA GLU A 36 25.35 -20.20 3.60
C GLU A 36 23.92 -19.65 3.61
N SER A 37 22.93 -20.47 3.26
CA SER A 37 21.51 -20.09 3.34
C SER A 37 21.10 -19.70 4.77
N VAL A 38 21.56 -20.45 5.77
CA VAL A 38 21.31 -20.13 7.18
C VAL A 38 21.98 -18.81 7.57
N ILE A 39 23.23 -18.60 7.18
CA ILE A 39 23.96 -17.36 7.46
C ILE A 39 23.27 -16.15 6.82
N VAL A 40 22.81 -16.28 5.58
CA VAL A 40 22.09 -15.21 4.88
C VAL A 40 20.75 -14.91 5.55
N HIS A 41 19.99 -15.93 5.95
CA HIS A 41 18.75 -15.73 6.72
C HIS A 41 19.01 -15.01 8.05
N VAL A 42 20.02 -15.43 8.81
CA VAL A 42 20.41 -14.77 10.07
C VAL A 42 20.81 -13.32 9.82
N ALA A 43 21.57 -13.05 8.75
CA ALA A 43 21.97 -11.69 8.38
C ALA A 43 20.76 -10.82 8.00
N ASP A 44 19.80 -11.36 7.24
CA ASP A 44 18.54 -10.68 6.91
C ASP A 44 17.75 -10.33 8.18
N ALA A 45 17.56 -11.30 9.07
CA ALA A 45 16.85 -11.13 10.34
C ALA A 45 17.51 -10.06 11.23
N ILE A 46 18.84 -10.13 11.41
CA ILE A 46 19.60 -9.11 12.16
C ILE A 46 19.43 -7.74 11.51
N SER A 47 19.52 -7.66 10.18
CA SER A 47 19.42 -6.40 9.45
C SER A 47 18.04 -5.74 9.63
N GLY A 48 16.97 -6.54 9.63
CA GLY A 48 15.59 -6.11 9.79
C GLY A 48 15.19 -5.80 11.24
N ALA A 49 15.87 -6.39 12.22
CA ALA A 49 15.64 -6.16 13.65
C ALA A 49 16.26 -4.85 14.17
N ARG A 50 17.10 -4.16 13.39
CA ARG A 50 17.70 -2.90 13.81
C ARG A 50 16.63 -1.83 14.06
N PRO A 51 16.74 -1.02 15.13
CA PRO A 51 15.90 0.16 15.30
C PRO A 51 15.99 1.03 14.04
N GLY A 52 14.86 1.35 13.42
CA GLY A 52 14.84 2.10 12.16
C GLY A 52 14.68 1.24 10.88
N ALA A 53 15.14 -0.02 10.86
CA ALA A 53 15.22 -0.81 9.62
C ALA A 53 13.85 -1.22 9.07
N ARG A 54 12.88 -1.41 9.97
CA ARG A 54 11.45 -1.58 9.67
C ARG A 54 10.63 -0.53 10.42
N TYR A 55 11.18 0.69 10.51
CA TYR A 55 10.42 1.81 11.04
C TYR A 55 9.40 2.21 9.99
N GLU A 56 8.24 1.57 10.09
CA GLU A 56 7.03 2.09 9.48
C GLU A 56 6.71 3.39 10.22
N ASP A 57 6.97 4.53 9.55
CA ASP A 57 6.73 5.85 10.11
C ASP A 57 5.22 6.06 10.29
N VAL A 58 4.72 5.68 11.46
CA VAL A 58 3.31 5.80 11.85
C VAL A 58 2.82 7.25 11.71
N GLU A 59 3.70 8.23 11.93
CA GLU A 59 3.38 9.65 11.71
C GLU A 59 3.22 9.95 10.23
N GLU A 60 4.11 9.45 9.37
CA GLU A 60 3.99 9.60 7.92
C GLU A 60 2.73 8.92 7.39
N TYR A 61 2.38 7.73 7.88
CA TYR A 61 1.11 7.07 7.53
C TYR A 61 -0.10 7.91 7.96
N GLY A 62 -0.09 8.43 9.19
CA GLY A 62 -1.16 9.29 9.68
C GLY A 62 -1.27 10.59 8.88
N LYS A 63 -0.14 11.20 8.53
CA LYS A 63 -0.07 12.41 7.70
C LYS A 63 -0.61 12.14 6.30
N ARG A 64 -0.17 11.04 5.67
CA ARG A 64 -0.65 10.61 4.36
C ARG A 64 -2.15 10.35 4.35
N MET A 65 -2.67 9.63 5.34
CA MET A 65 -4.12 9.38 5.46
C MET A 65 -4.89 10.69 5.55
N LYS A 66 -4.45 11.64 6.38
CA LYS A 66 -5.05 12.98 6.46
C LYS A 66 -4.97 13.73 5.14
N GLU A 67 -3.84 13.71 4.45
CA GLU A 67 -3.69 14.39 3.16
C GLU A 67 -4.63 13.81 2.08
N MET A 68 -4.84 12.48 2.06
CA MET A 68 -5.83 11.84 1.19
C MET A 68 -7.25 12.32 1.47
N GLU A 69 -7.64 12.36 2.75
CA GLU A 69 -8.96 12.83 3.18
C GLU A 69 -9.17 14.30 2.82
N GLU A 70 -8.15 15.14 3.02
CA GLU A 70 -8.17 16.56 2.68
C GLU A 70 -8.25 16.81 1.16
N ILE A 71 -7.67 15.95 0.33
CA ILE A 71 -7.85 16.02 -1.13
C ILE A 71 -9.30 15.75 -1.49
N ALA A 72 -9.90 14.69 -0.96
CA ALA A 72 -11.30 14.35 -1.24
C ALA A 72 -12.27 15.44 -0.76
N LYS A 73 -12.04 15.99 0.44
CA LYS A 73 -12.90 17.03 1.04
C LYS A 73 -12.92 18.35 0.28
N LYS A 74 -12.03 18.57 -0.69
CA LYS A 74 -12.03 19.78 -1.55
C LYS A 74 -13.05 19.73 -2.67
N TYR A 75 -13.57 18.56 -3.01
CA TYR A 75 -14.58 18.42 -4.05
C TYR A 75 -15.95 18.80 -3.49
N ASP A 76 -16.65 19.69 -4.19
CA ASP A 76 -18.02 20.04 -3.80
C ASP A 76 -18.93 18.81 -3.89
N GLY A 77 -19.83 18.67 -2.91
CA GLY A 77 -20.66 17.49 -2.74
C GLY A 77 -20.06 16.37 -1.88
N VAL A 78 -18.77 16.42 -1.57
CA VAL A 78 -18.16 15.53 -0.56
C VAL A 78 -18.49 16.05 0.83
N SER A 79 -19.21 15.27 1.62
CA SER A 79 -19.56 15.61 3.01
C SER A 79 -18.50 15.12 4.00
N ASP A 80 -17.89 13.97 3.72
CA ASP A 80 -16.78 13.45 4.53
C ASP A 80 -15.89 12.49 3.73
N ALA A 81 -14.71 12.19 4.24
CA ALA A 81 -13.78 11.23 3.63
C ALA A 81 -12.91 10.56 4.70
N TYR A 82 -12.64 9.27 4.50
CA TYR A 82 -11.92 8.41 5.44
C TYR A 82 -10.92 7.51 4.70
N ALA A 83 -9.65 7.60 5.05
CA ALA A 83 -8.62 6.72 4.51
C ALA A 83 -8.43 5.46 5.37
N PHE A 84 -8.19 4.31 4.72
CA PHE A 84 -8.01 3.00 5.34
C PHE A 84 -6.76 2.31 4.78
N GLU A 85 -6.37 1.19 5.41
CA GLU A 85 -5.30 0.30 4.96
C GLU A 85 -3.99 1.03 4.61
N ALA A 86 -3.52 1.89 5.53
CA ALA A 86 -2.31 2.69 5.36
C ALA A 86 -2.34 3.57 4.08
N GLY A 87 -3.52 4.06 3.71
CA GLY A 87 -3.73 4.94 2.57
C GLY A 87 -3.82 4.21 1.22
N ARG A 88 -4.35 2.97 1.20
CA ARG A 88 -4.66 2.20 -0.01
C ARG A 88 -6.15 2.17 -0.35
N GLU A 89 -7.01 2.44 0.62
CA GLU A 89 -8.45 2.60 0.40
C GLU A 89 -8.90 3.97 0.91
N LEU A 90 -9.79 4.63 0.18
CA LEU A 90 -10.39 5.91 0.56
C LEU A 90 -11.91 5.81 0.35
N ARG A 91 -12.67 6.03 1.42
CA ARG A 91 -14.13 6.13 1.35
C ARG A 91 -14.54 7.57 1.38
N VAL A 92 -15.40 7.95 0.46
CA VAL A 92 -15.88 9.32 0.29
C VAL A 92 -17.38 9.30 0.48
N VAL A 93 -17.88 10.07 1.45
CA VAL A 93 -19.31 10.24 1.69
C VAL A 93 -19.80 11.42 0.87
N ILE A 94 -20.86 11.20 0.11
CA ILE A 94 -21.42 12.17 -0.81
C ILE A 94 -22.77 12.63 -0.30
N ASP A 95 -22.98 13.95 -0.29
CA ASP A 95 -24.27 14.56 -0.03
C ASP A 95 -25.23 14.28 -1.20
N PRO A 96 -26.32 13.52 -0.98
CA PRO A 96 -27.24 13.16 -2.04
C PRO A 96 -28.05 14.34 -2.59
N GLY A 97 -28.06 15.48 -1.90
CA GLY A 97 -28.68 16.73 -2.35
C GLY A 97 -27.79 17.56 -3.27
N LYS A 98 -26.49 17.27 -3.34
CA LYS A 98 -25.52 18.03 -4.16
C LYS A 98 -25.11 17.32 -5.45
N LEU A 99 -25.00 16.00 -5.43
CA LEU A 99 -24.50 15.23 -6.57
C LEU A 99 -25.45 14.10 -6.96
N THR A 100 -25.60 13.89 -8.27
CA THR A 100 -26.28 12.74 -8.87
C THR A 100 -25.41 11.48 -8.84
N ASP A 101 -25.99 10.32 -9.18
CA ASP A 101 -25.25 9.05 -9.22
C ASP A 101 -24.14 9.08 -10.28
N SER A 102 -24.43 9.68 -11.45
CA SER A 102 -23.44 9.85 -12.51
C SER A 102 -22.30 10.77 -12.09
N GLU A 103 -22.60 11.90 -11.44
CA GLU A 103 -21.58 12.81 -10.93
C GLU A 103 -20.76 12.18 -9.80
N THR A 104 -21.38 11.34 -8.97
CA THR A 104 -20.70 10.59 -7.90
C THR A 104 -19.63 9.67 -8.48
N THR A 105 -19.93 8.94 -9.56
CA THR A 105 -18.94 8.10 -10.25
C THR A 105 -17.79 8.94 -10.80
N VAL A 106 -18.10 10.07 -11.45
CA VAL A 106 -17.09 10.97 -12.02
C VAL A 106 -16.17 11.56 -10.93
N ILE A 107 -16.73 11.95 -9.79
CA ILE A 107 -15.95 12.48 -8.67
C ILE A 107 -15.07 11.41 -8.03
N ALA A 108 -15.56 10.18 -7.89
CA ALA A 108 -14.75 9.08 -7.36
C ALA A 108 -13.48 8.85 -8.22
N ASP A 109 -13.63 8.85 -9.55
CA ASP A 109 -12.51 8.71 -10.48
C ASP A 109 -11.54 9.90 -10.40
N LYS A 110 -12.06 11.13 -10.34
CA LYS A 110 -11.24 12.34 -10.20
C LYS A 110 -10.43 12.35 -8.90
N ILE A 111 -11.07 12.00 -7.79
CA ILE A 111 -10.41 11.90 -6.47
C ILE A 111 -9.29 10.85 -6.54
N ARG A 112 -9.55 9.68 -7.13
CA ARG A 112 -8.53 8.64 -7.30
C ARG A 112 -7.32 9.16 -8.07
N GLU A 113 -7.54 9.84 -9.20
CA GLU A 113 -6.46 10.41 -10.02
C GLU A 113 -5.65 11.47 -9.26
N GLU A 114 -6.33 12.39 -8.56
CA GLU A 114 -5.66 13.45 -7.80
C GLU A 114 -4.86 12.89 -6.62
N VAL A 115 -5.43 11.93 -5.88
CA VAL A 115 -4.75 11.27 -4.76
C VAL A 115 -3.52 10.49 -5.24
N THR A 116 -3.67 9.72 -6.32
CA THR A 116 -2.57 8.91 -6.88
C THR A 116 -1.43 9.79 -7.39
N SER A 117 -1.75 10.92 -8.03
CA SER A 117 -0.75 11.85 -8.57
C SER A 117 -0.05 12.68 -7.50
N LYS A 118 -0.77 13.19 -6.49
CA LYS A 118 -0.18 14.08 -5.46
C LYS A 118 0.64 13.35 -4.40
N LEU A 119 0.23 12.15 -4.00
CA LEU A 119 0.84 11.44 -2.88
C LEU A 119 1.83 10.35 -3.32
N ALA A 120 2.10 10.24 -4.63
CA ALA A 120 3.05 9.28 -5.21
C ALA A 120 2.89 7.87 -4.62
N ILE A 121 1.65 7.39 -4.52
CA ILE A 121 1.33 6.17 -3.81
C ILE A 121 1.79 4.95 -4.62
N PRO A 122 2.65 4.07 -4.09
CA PRO A 122 2.99 2.83 -4.76
C PRO A 122 1.79 1.87 -4.72
N GLY A 123 1.34 1.45 -5.91
CA GLY A 123 0.20 0.55 -6.09
C GLY A 123 -1.10 1.29 -6.43
N GLU A 124 -2.18 0.53 -6.56
CA GLU A 124 -3.50 1.08 -6.88
C GLU A 124 -4.20 1.57 -5.61
N VAL A 125 -4.77 2.79 -5.67
CA VAL A 125 -5.63 3.33 -4.61
C VAL A 125 -7.08 3.08 -4.98
N LYS A 126 -7.81 2.41 -4.08
CA LYS A 126 -9.24 2.16 -4.25
C LYS A 126 -10.05 3.29 -3.64
N VAL A 127 -10.82 4.00 -4.47
CA VAL A 127 -11.77 5.02 -3.99
C VAL A 127 -13.19 4.46 -4.06
N THR A 128 -13.91 4.50 -2.94
CA THR A 128 -15.33 4.10 -2.85
C THR A 128 -16.15 5.32 -2.47
N ALA A 129 -16.98 5.81 -3.39
CA ALA A 129 -17.93 6.87 -3.10
C ALA A 129 -19.27 6.28 -2.62
N ILE A 130 -19.77 6.79 -1.51
CA ILE A 130 -21.00 6.37 -0.86
C ILE A 130 -21.93 7.57 -0.80
N ARG A 131 -22.96 7.57 -1.63
CA ARG A 131 -24.02 8.57 -1.59
C ARG A 131 -25.15 8.04 -0.72
N GLU A 132 -25.38 8.67 0.43
CA GLU A 132 -26.30 8.16 1.45
C GLU A 132 -27.12 9.30 2.07
N PHE A 133 -28.42 9.07 2.23
CA PHE A 133 -29.29 9.91 3.05
C PHE A 133 -29.54 9.22 4.39
N ARG A 134 -29.21 9.89 5.50
CA ARG A 134 -29.46 9.39 6.85
C ARG A 134 -30.46 10.29 7.58
N ALA A 135 -31.59 9.72 7.99
CA ALA A 135 -32.52 10.35 8.91
C ALA A 135 -32.41 9.64 10.27
N VAL A 136 -32.04 10.40 11.31
CA VAL A 136 -31.89 9.89 12.68
C VAL A 136 -32.91 10.60 13.56
N SER A 137 -33.75 9.84 14.27
CA SER A 137 -34.68 10.35 15.27
C SER A 137 -34.23 9.88 16.65
N SER A 138 -34.15 10.79 17.61
CA SER A 138 -33.84 10.50 19.02
C SER A 138 -35.10 10.37 19.87
#